data_AF-A0A1X0NKR3-F1
#
_entry.id   AF-A0A1X0NKR3-F1
#
_cell.length_a   1.000
_cell.length_b   1.000
_cell.length_c   1.000
_cell.angle_alpha   90.00
_cell.angle_beta   90.00
_cell.angle_gamma   90.00
#
_symmetry.space_group_name_H-M   'P 1'
#
loop_
_entity.id
_entity.type
_entity.pdbx_description
1 polymer ?
#
loop_
_entity_poly.entity_id
_entity_poly.type
_entity_poly.pdbx_seq_one_letter_code
_entity_poly.pdbx_strand_id
1 'polypeptide(L)'
;MPPKTDAQPPPQQQQGKKKGKGSNSQNNGGDHKKNHHNHHNKRVSAEPDGRAAQQLIGFIPPGASAPAHKNHSNNYHNNNNNNNHNNNNNNNYYPYEQTRRADAFVHRVDQHIPVPARLRHAPTSLVEAVNDFHFAMMNDGPRNAFYEDLLRRHVTPETGVLEIGAGSGLLSLLAARCGAKWVVAVEGSAEMARLARANVRANGMAHKVTVLHMLSTELTLRHLPEKPDIMVSEIFGTMLLGESALDYIADVRERLLKPTTKIIPQFGTQYAVPIECETLRDVCAVSGWKDLDLSHMTALQDTVSVVFAKQYGFRLSSVPFRRLSEPIELFSIDFAKTRRRDLPTTREIKVKATSSGTAHAMMYYWKANDEDLIMSTDPDDTRNNFPRDMQWGQAMQLLDASNGPLPTPVIFTEGTDYTFQCNLSTDRVIVHMQFTGGNDEEEKEKKNKKGASTAEPSQPTETETTTMTKEEGDATVDKEEK
;
A
#
# COMPACT_ATOMS: atom_id res chain seq x y z
N MET A 1 -3.45 -32.97 -43.95
CA MET A 1 -2.18 -33.59 -43.53
C MET A 1 -1.26 -32.52 -42.98
N PRO A 2 -0.90 -32.58 -41.70
CA PRO A 2 0.42 -32.19 -41.20
C PRO A 2 1.14 -33.40 -40.59
N PRO A 3 2.48 -33.43 -40.54
CA PRO A 3 3.23 -34.60 -40.12
C PRO A 3 3.31 -34.73 -38.59
N LYS A 4 3.24 -35.98 -38.13
CA LYS A 4 3.54 -36.45 -36.78
C LYS A 4 5.05 -36.57 -36.61
N THR A 5 5.58 -36.23 -35.43
CA THR A 5 6.87 -36.74 -34.94
C THR A 5 6.80 -37.03 -33.44
N ASP A 6 6.64 -38.32 -33.19
CA ASP A 6 7.15 -39.23 -32.15
C ASP A 6 7.65 -38.70 -30.78
N ALA A 7 7.06 -39.32 -29.76
CA ALA A 7 7.43 -39.26 -28.36
C ALA A 7 8.53 -40.29 -28.00
N GLN A 8 9.46 -39.91 -27.14
CA GLN A 8 10.46 -40.79 -26.52
C GLN A 8 9.91 -41.46 -25.23
N PRO A 9 10.27 -42.72 -24.93
CA PRO A 9 9.90 -43.40 -23.69
C PRO A 9 10.94 -43.20 -22.55
N PRO A 10 10.55 -43.44 -21.28
CA PRO A 10 11.38 -43.14 -20.11
C PRO A 10 12.40 -44.26 -19.76
N PRO A 11 13.50 -43.96 -19.04
CA PRO A 11 14.51 -44.95 -18.71
C PRO A 11 14.15 -45.83 -17.50
N GLN A 12 14.51 -47.12 -17.64
CA GLN A 12 14.28 -48.21 -16.70
C GLN A 12 15.28 -48.21 -15.53
N GLN A 13 14.78 -48.60 -14.34
CA GLN A 13 15.54 -48.92 -13.14
C GLN A 13 16.24 -50.27 -13.26
N GLN A 14 17.52 -50.35 -12.86
CA GLN A 14 18.19 -51.63 -12.60
C GLN A 14 18.42 -51.81 -11.09
N GLN A 15 17.99 -52.98 -10.59
CA GLN A 15 18.25 -53.51 -9.26
C GLN A 15 19.60 -54.21 -9.21
N GLY A 16 20.38 -53.98 -8.16
CA GLY A 16 21.51 -54.81 -7.74
C GLY A 16 21.36 -55.22 -6.28
N LYS A 17 21.14 -56.51 -6.02
CA LYS A 17 21.15 -57.14 -4.67
C LYS A 17 22.57 -57.57 -4.28
N LYS A 18 22.96 -57.39 -3.00
CA LYS A 18 23.20 -58.47 -2.00
C LYS A 18 24.06 -58.03 -0.79
N LYS A 19 23.52 -58.35 0.41
CA LYS A 19 24.12 -58.95 1.64
C LYS A 19 25.30 -58.22 2.31
N GLY A 20 25.39 -58.03 3.64
CA GLY A 20 24.58 -58.46 4.80
C GLY A 20 25.39 -58.33 6.11
N LYS A 21 24.71 -58.56 7.25
CA LYS A 21 25.16 -58.63 8.68
C LYS A 21 25.40 -57.26 9.32
N GLY A 22 24.68 -56.82 10.38
CA GLY A 22 24.40 -57.43 11.70
C GLY A 22 25.24 -56.63 12.72
N SER A 23 24.71 -55.92 13.73
CA SER A 23 24.05 -56.44 14.93
C SER A 23 23.40 -55.34 15.80
N ASN A 24 22.36 -55.74 16.53
CA ASN A 24 21.65 -55.11 17.66
C ASN A 24 22.52 -54.42 18.74
N SER A 25 21.97 -53.38 19.42
CA SER A 25 21.32 -53.55 20.75
C SER A 25 20.80 -52.23 21.37
N GLN A 26 19.53 -52.29 21.79
CA GLN A 26 18.92 -51.83 23.07
C GLN A 26 19.20 -50.39 23.59
N ASN A 27 18.23 -49.49 23.78
CA ASN A 27 16.99 -49.51 24.59
C ASN A 27 17.24 -49.34 26.11
N ASN A 28 16.74 -48.21 26.66
CA ASN A 28 16.26 -47.91 28.03
C ASN A 28 16.18 -46.37 28.15
N GLY A 29 15.12 -45.68 28.55
CA GLY A 29 13.98 -46.05 29.39
C GLY A 29 14.30 -45.78 30.87
N GLY A 30 13.78 -44.69 31.47
CA GLY A 30 13.89 -44.45 32.92
C GLY A 30 13.61 -43.03 33.43
N ASP A 31 12.32 -42.72 33.63
CA ASP A 31 11.64 -42.08 34.77
C ASP A 31 12.17 -40.85 35.58
N HIS A 32 11.24 -39.89 35.67
CA HIS A 32 10.78 -39.08 36.81
C HIS A 32 11.74 -38.47 37.84
N LYS A 33 11.65 -37.13 38.00
CA LYS A 33 11.43 -36.48 39.30
C LYS A 33 10.83 -35.07 39.17
N LYS A 34 9.68 -34.89 39.82
CA LYS A 34 9.08 -33.59 40.17
C LYS A 34 9.97 -32.88 41.20
N ASN A 35 10.13 -31.57 41.07
CA ASN A 35 10.39 -30.69 42.21
C ASN A 35 9.74 -29.33 41.96
N HIS A 36 8.73 -29.03 42.77
CA HIS A 36 8.27 -27.67 43.04
C HIS A 36 9.42 -26.85 43.62
N HIS A 37 9.60 -25.61 43.20
CA HIS A 37 9.99 -24.50 44.09
C HIS A 37 9.40 -23.20 43.54
N ASN A 38 8.81 -22.46 44.46
CA ASN A 38 7.98 -21.27 44.30
C ASN A 38 8.89 -20.06 44.57
N HIS A 39 8.98 -19.05 43.69
CA HIS A 39 9.42 -17.72 44.13
C HIS A 39 8.90 -16.58 43.25
N HIS A 40 8.63 -15.49 43.97
CA HIS A 40 7.84 -14.32 43.62
C HIS A 40 8.44 -13.40 42.55
N ASN A 41 7.56 -13.00 41.63
CA ASN A 41 7.13 -11.62 41.37
C ASN A 41 8.22 -10.53 41.19
N LYS A 42 8.44 -10.11 39.93
CA LYS A 42 8.63 -8.71 39.53
C LYS A 42 8.13 -8.53 38.09
N ARG A 43 6.84 -8.19 37.95
CA ARG A 43 6.28 -7.68 36.70
C ARG A 43 6.86 -6.28 36.44
N VAL A 44 7.71 -6.16 35.42
CA VAL A 44 7.96 -4.88 34.76
C VAL A 44 6.90 -4.76 33.68
N SER A 45 5.90 -3.92 33.91
CA SER A 45 4.91 -3.52 32.93
C SER A 45 5.58 -2.61 31.90
N ALA A 46 5.93 -3.16 30.74
CA ALA A 46 6.17 -2.35 29.55
C ALA A 46 4.81 -2.09 28.91
N GLU A 47 4.30 -0.87 29.09
CA GLU A 47 3.21 -0.36 28.26
C GLU A 47 3.70 -0.28 26.80
N PRO A 48 3.01 -0.88 25.81
CA PRO A 48 3.30 -0.59 24.43
C PRO A 48 2.64 0.75 24.08
N ASP A 49 3.48 1.77 23.92
CA ASP A 49 3.09 3.06 23.33
C ASP A 49 2.41 2.80 21.98
N GLY A 50 1.12 3.13 21.89
CA GLY A 50 0.21 2.85 20.77
C GLY A 50 0.47 3.69 19.51
N ARG A 51 1.72 3.80 19.06
CA ARG A 51 2.11 4.51 17.82
C ARG A 51 2.67 3.61 16.71
N ALA A 52 2.68 2.29 16.92
CA ALA A 52 3.36 1.36 16.01
C ALA A 52 2.53 0.87 14.80
N ALA A 53 1.25 1.21 14.66
CA ALA A 53 0.40 0.64 13.61
C ALA A 53 0.24 1.49 12.33
N GLN A 54 0.69 2.75 12.32
CA GLN A 54 0.46 3.68 11.18
C GLN A 54 1.71 4.07 10.39
N GLN A 55 2.90 3.60 10.78
CA GLN A 55 4.16 3.85 10.04
C GLN A 55 4.48 2.78 8.97
N LEU A 56 3.58 1.84 8.72
CA LEU A 56 3.76 0.73 7.76
C LEU A 56 3.09 0.95 6.40
N ILE A 57 2.60 2.17 6.10
CA ILE A 57 1.86 2.48 4.85
C ILE A 57 2.72 3.31 3.84
N GLY A 58 3.96 3.62 4.17
CA GLY A 58 4.89 4.25 3.23
C GLY A 58 6.21 4.46 3.93
N PHE A 59 7.29 3.91 3.38
CA PHE A 59 8.60 4.14 3.94
C PHE A 59 9.00 5.60 3.66
N ILE A 60 8.89 6.43 4.70
CA ILE A 60 9.74 7.61 4.79
C ILE A 60 11.10 7.06 5.27
N PRO A 61 12.20 7.19 4.49
CA PRO A 61 13.48 6.66 4.92
C PRO A 61 13.89 7.24 6.28
N PRO A 62 14.58 6.46 7.13
CA PRO A 62 15.04 6.95 8.43
C PRO A 62 15.92 8.19 8.22
N GLY A 63 15.40 9.35 8.64
CA GLY A 63 16.03 10.66 8.46
C GLY A 63 15.26 11.64 7.56
N ALA A 64 14.26 11.20 6.81
CA ALA A 64 13.34 12.10 6.13
C ALA A 64 12.19 12.47 7.08
N SER A 65 11.99 13.76 7.28
CA SER A 65 10.73 14.30 7.80
C SER A 65 10.10 15.08 6.65
N ALA A 66 8.80 14.91 6.43
CA ALA A 66 8.05 15.81 5.56
C ALA A 66 8.35 17.26 5.96
N PRO A 67 8.48 18.22 5.02
CA PRO A 67 8.78 19.60 5.37
C PRO A 67 7.69 20.14 6.31
N ALA A 68 8.07 20.38 7.56
CA ALA A 68 7.18 20.94 8.56
C ALA A 68 6.89 22.41 8.21
N HIS A 69 5.62 22.73 7.96
CA HIS A 69 5.15 24.10 7.88
C HIS A 69 5.22 24.75 9.28
N LYS A 70 5.97 25.85 9.39
CA LYS A 70 5.91 26.76 10.54
C LYS A 70 4.56 27.47 10.52
N ASN A 71 3.64 27.07 11.40
CA ASN A 71 2.50 27.90 11.76
C ASN A 71 2.68 28.44 13.18
N HIS A 72 2.81 29.76 13.27
CA HIS A 72 2.64 30.55 14.48
C HIS A 72 1.14 30.63 14.82
N SER A 73 0.74 30.17 16.01
CA SER A 73 -0.28 30.87 16.83
C SER A 73 -0.52 30.21 18.20
N ASN A 74 -0.20 31.02 19.22
CA ASN A 74 -0.77 31.23 20.56
C ASN A 74 -1.62 30.19 21.32
N ASN A 75 -1.19 30.06 22.59
CA ASN A 75 -1.95 30.03 23.85
C ASN A 75 -2.95 28.90 24.09
N TYR A 76 -2.60 28.02 25.02
CA TYR A 76 -3.42 27.80 26.23
C TYR A 76 -2.53 27.49 27.44
N HIS A 77 -2.70 28.30 28.49
CA HIS A 77 -2.25 28.05 29.85
C HIS A 77 -2.91 26.78 30.42
N ASN A 78 -2.15 25.93 31.11
CA ASN A 78 -2.43 25.70 32.52
C ASN A 78 -1.27 25.08 33.30
N ASN A 79 -1.11 25.62 34.51
CA ASN A 79 -0.13 25.29 35.54
C ASN A 79 -0.20 23.83 35.99
N ASN A 80 0.95 23.22 36.25
CA ASN A 80 1.21 22.76 37.62
C ASN A 80 2.70 22.67 37.94
N ASN A 81 3.05 23.34 39.03
CA ASN A 81 4.35 23.38 39.67
C ASN A 81 4.75 22.00 40.18
N ASN A 82 5.99 21.60 39.90
CA ASN A 82 6.83 21.05 40.96
C ASN A 82 8.30 21.36 40.66
N ASN A 83 8.82 22.28 41.47
CA ASN A 83 10.23 22.59 41.58
C ASN A 83 10.97 21.35 42.07
N ASN A 84 11.90 20.84 41.26
CA ASN A 84 13.11 20.24 41.80
C ASN A 84 14.30 20.75 41.00
N HIS A 85 15.02 21.69 41.60
CA HIS A 85 16.33 22.11 41.17
C HIS A 85 17.27 20.89 41.19
N ASN A 86 17.74 20.49 40.02
CA ASN A 86 19.09 19.95 39.89
C ASN A 86 19.66 20.42 38.56
N ASN A 87 20.52 21.44 38.67
CA ASN A 87 21.46 21.82 37.63
C ASN A 87 22.34 20.62 37.31
N ASN A 88 22.23 20.10 36.09
CA ASN A 88 23.34 19.45 35.41
C ASN A 88 23.23 19.71 33.92
N ASN A 89 23.94 20.75 33.49
CA ASN A 89 24.38 20.90 32.11
C ASN A 89 25.14 19.64 31.70
N ASN A 90 24.55 18.79 30.86
CA ASN A 90 25.29 17.85 30.04
C ASN A 90 24.70 17.83 28.64
N ASN A 91 25.27 18.70 27.82
CA ASN A 91 25.14 18.73 26.38
C ASN A 91 25.87 17.50 25.82
N ASN A 92 25.25 16.31 25.89
CA ASN A 92 25.84 15.08 25.37
C ASN A 92 25.59 14.97 23.86
N TYR A 93 26.50 15.58 23.09
CA TYR A 93 26.77 15.20 21.71
C TYR A 93 27.30 13.77 21.71
N TYR A 94 26.46 12.80 21.37
CA TYR A 94 26.87 11.40 21.21
C TYR A 94 27.75 11.25 19.97
N PRO A 95 28.99 10.73 20.08
CA PRO A 95 29.85 10.56 18.93
C PRO A 95 29.29 9.46 18.01
N TYR A 96 29.20 9.79 16.71
CA TYR A 96 28.70 8.97 15.59
C TYR A 96 29.29 7.53 15.51
N GLU A 97 30.40 7.25 16.19
CA GLU A 97 30.99 5.89 16.25
C GLU A 97 30.29 4.95 17.25
N GLN A 98 29.70 5.49 18.33
CA GLN A 98 29.02 4.68 19.35
C GLN A 98 27.67 4.14 18.85
N THR A 99 26.98 4.90 18.00
CA THR A 99 25.72 4.49 17.36
C THR A 99 25.93 3.39 16.32
N ARG A 100 27.05 3.38 15.56
CA ARG A 100 27.37 2.27 14.62
C ARG A 100 27.59 0.93 15.32
N ARG A 101 28.10 0.93 16.56
CA ARG A 101 28.22 -0.32 17.33
C ARG A 101 26.86 -0.87 17.75
N ALA A 102 25.89 -0.01 18.06
CA ALA A 102 24.55 -0.45 18.43
C ALA A 102 23.72 -0.96 17.23
N ASP A 103 23.99 -0.49 16.01
CA ASP A 103 23.23 -0.86 14.80
C ASP A 103 23.82 -2.07 14.03
N ALA A 104 24.92 -2.67 14.49
CA ALA A 104 25.50 -3.82 13.81
C ALA A 104 24.56 -5.05 13.87
N PHE A 105 24.35 -5.70 12.72
CA PHE A 105 23.39 -6.81 12.56
C PHE A 105 23.58 -7.95 13.56
N VAL A 106 24.81 -8.22 14.01
CA VAL A 106 25.09 -9.25 15.01
C VAL A 106 24.34 -9.03 16.33
N HIS A 107 24.00 -7.78 16.68
CA HIS A 107 23.27 -7.46 17.91
C HIS A 107 21.77 -7.76 17.84
N ARG A 108 21.25 -8.13 16.66
CA ARG A 108 19.85 -8.53 16.47
C ARG A 108 19.57 -10.02 16.59
N VAL A 109 20.62 -10.82 16.63
CA VAL A 109 20.49 -12.26 16.76
C VAL A 109 21.02 -12.71 18.12
N ASP A 110 20.43 -13.77 18.65
CA ASP A 110 20.95 -14.37 19.86
C ASP A 110 22.40 -14.80 19.66
N GLN A 111 23.23 -14.63 20.70
CA GLN A 111 24.68 -14.81 20.63
C GLN A 111 25.13 -16.20 20.16
N HIS A 112 24.29 -17.23 20.31
CA HIS A 112 24.57 -18.60 19.90
C HIS A 112 24.23 -18.87 18.43
N ILE A 113 23.57 -17.93 17.74
CA ILE A 113 23.26 -18.02 16.31
C ILE A 113 24.47 -17.47 15.53
N PRO A 114 25.12 -18.29 14.68
CA PRO A 114 26.32 -17.85 13.96
C PRO A 114 25.99 -16.80 12.90
N VAL A 115 26.67 -15.64 12.95
CA VAL A 115 26.58 -14.59 11.93
C VAL A 115 27.85 -14.58 11.06
N PRO A 116 27.72 -14.71 9.72
CA PRO A 116 28.87 -14.68 8.83
C PRO A 116 29.54 -13.30 8.84
N ALA A 117 30.86 -13.27 8.63
CA ALA A 117 31.67 -12.05 8.71
C ALA A 117 31.12 -10.89 7.84
N ARG A 118 30.57 -11.21 6.65
CA ARG A 118 29.98 -10.24 5.72
C ARG A 118 28.78 -9.46 6.28
N LEU A 119 28.06 -10.01 7.27
CA LEU A 119 26.89 -9.36 7.89
C LEU A 119 27.19 -8.84 9.29
N ARG A 120 28.16 -9.42 9.99
CA ARG A 120 28.40 -9.18 11.43
C ARG A 120 28.43 -7.71 11.82
N HIS A 121 29.09 -6.88 11.02
CA HIS A 121 29.25 -5.44 11.26
C HIS A 121 28.50 -4.57 10.25
N ALA A 122 27.65 -5.18 9.41
CA ALA A 122 26.78 -4.43 8.53
C ALA A 122 25.69 -3.72 9.36
N PRO A 123 25.34 -2.46 9.05
CA PRO A 123 24.19 -1.79 9.64
C PRO A 123 22.92 -2.59 9.40
N THR A 124 22.09 -2.79 10.42
CA THR A 124 20.85 -3.57 10.30
C THR A 124 19.94 -2.97 9.25
N SER A 125 19.73 -1.66 9.29
CA SER A 125 18.88 -0.93 8.36
C SER A 125 19.27 -1.15 6.89
N LEU A 126 20.58 -1.27 6.61
CA LEU A 126 21.08 -1.60 5.27
C LEU A 126 20.73 -3.05 4.90
N VAL A 127 20.91 -3.99 5.84
CA VAL A 127 20.57 -5.41 5.60
C VAL A 127 19.08 -5.54 5.31
N GLU A 128 18.20 -4.95 6.12
CA GLU A 128 16.74 -4.97 5.91
C GLU A 128 16.36 -4.32 4.58
N ALA A 129 16.78 -3.07 4.32
CA ALA A 129 16.41 -2.36 3.09
C ALA A 129 16.81 -3.14 1.82
N VAL A 130 17.96 -3.82 1.84
CA VAL A 130 18.42 -4.61 0.70
C VAL A 130 17.62 -5.91 0.56
N ASN A 131 17.35 -6.62 1.67
CA ASN A 131 16.65 -7.90 1.64
C ASN A 131 15.14 -7.74 1.38
N ASP A 132 14.52 -6.72 1.95
CA ASP A 132 13.07 -6.52 1.90
C ASP A 132 12.63 -5.88 0.56
N PHE A 133 13.51 -5.09 -0.08
CA PHE A 133 13.16 -4.33 -1.28
C PHE A 133 14.14 -4.54 -2.43
N HIS A 134 15.42 -4.19 -2.24
CA HIS A 134 16.32 -3.99 -3.38
C HIS A 134 16.56 -5.26 -4.20
N PHE A 135 16.61 -6.45 -3.58
CA PHE A 135 16.72 -7.68 -4.35
C PHE A 135 15.53 -7.87 -5.30
N ALA A 136 14.31 -7.64 -4.86
CA ALA A 136 13.13 -7.74 -5.73
C ALA A 136 13.16 -6.66 -6.83
N MET A 137 13.51 -5.41 -6.49
CA MET A 137 13.64 -4.32 -7.47
C MET A 137 14.65 -4.65 -8.58
N MET A 138 15.82 -5.17 -8.22
CA MET A 138 16.87 -5.52 -9.19
C MET A 138 16.51 -6.74 -10.03
N ASN A 139 15.64 -7.64 -9.54
CA ASN A 139 15.16 -8.80 -10.28
C ASN A 139 13.91 -8.50 -11.14
N ASP A 140 13.32 -7.31 -11.04
CA ASP A 140 12.26 -6.86 -11.96
C ASP A 140 12.89 -6.49 -13.32
N GLY A 141 13.13 -7.51 -14.15
CA GLY A 141 13.70 -7.36 -15.48
C GLY A 141 12.95 -6.35 -16.36
N PRO A 142 11.61 -6.42 -16.47
CA PRO A 142 10.82 -5.44 -17.21
C PRO A 142 10.94 -4.01 -16.69
N ARG A 143 11.07 -3.77 -15.38
CA ARG A 143 11.35 -2.43 -14.81
C ARG A 143 12.71 -1.94 -15.30
N ASN A 144 13.73 -2.78 -15.19
CA ASN A 144 15.09 -2.41 -15.58
C ASN A 144 15.17 -2.11 -17.09
N ALA A 145 14.50 -2.89 -17.93
CA ALA A 145 14.40 -2.67 -19.36
C ALA A 145 13.67 -1.36 -19.70
N PHE A 146 12.56 -1.06 -19.02
CA PHE A 146 11.82 0.20 -19.19
C PHE A 146 12.74 1.43 -19.02
N TYR A 147 13.51 1.48 -17.93
CA TYR A 147 14.45 2.58 -17.69
C TYR A 147 15.65 2.56 -18.64
N GLU A 148 16.21 1.38 -18.92
CA GLU A 148 17.34 1.27 -19.84
C GLU A 148 16.98 1.76 -21.24
N ASP A 149 15.82 1.39 -21.77
CA ASP A 149 15.39 1.76 -23.10
C ASP A 149 15.16 3.27 -23.21
N LEU A 150 14.52 3.89 -22.21
CA LEU A 150 14.35 5.35 -22.16
C LEU A 150 15.69 6.09 -22.07
N LEU A 151 16.61 5.60 -21.23
CA LEU A 151 17.96 6.17 -21.14
C LEU A 151 18.71 6.01 -22.47
N ARG A 152 18.60 4.86 -23.14
CA ARG A 152 19.24 4.61 -24.44
C ARG A 152 18.72 5.54 -25.54
N ARG A 153 17.45 5.95 -25.49
CA ARG A 153 16.83 6.87 -26.47
C ARG A 153 17.28 8.32 -26.29
N HIS A 154 17.58 8.75 -25.07
CA HIS A 154 17.84 10.17 -24.76
C HIS A 154 19.28 10.49 -24.37
N VAL A 155 20.08 9.51 -23.95
CA VAL A 155 21.47 9.72 -23.54
C VAL A 155 22.38 9.81 -24.77
N THR A 156 23.17 10.87 -24.80
CA THR A 156 24.28 11.11 -25.74
C THR A 156 25.58 11.36 -24.96
N PRO A 157 26.75 11.37 -25.62
CA PRO A 157 28.01 11.74 -24.98
C PRO A 157 28.04 13.14 -24.34
N GLU A 158 27.09 14.02 -24.68
CA GLU A 158 26.97 15.37 -24.11
C GLU A 158 25.91 15.47 -23.01
N THR A 159 25.12 14.42 -22.80
CA THR A 159 23.99 14.41 -21.85
C THR A 159 24.47 14.30 -20.41
N GLY A 160 24.13 15.29 -19.58
CA GLY A 160 24.23 15.24 -18.13
C GLY A 160 22.98 14.65 -17.48
N VAL A 161 23.15 13.70 -16.55
CA VAL A 161 22.02 12.97 -15.92
C VAL A 161 22.00 13.20 -14.40
N LEU A 162 20.83 13.56 -13.86
CA LEU A 162 20.54 13.61 -12.43
C LEU A 162 19.58 12.48 -12.05
N GLU A 163 19.93 11.67 -11.06
CA GLU A 163 19.05 10.65 -10.47
C GLU A 163 18.58 11.07 -9.07
N ILE A 164 17.27 10.96 -8.80
CA ILE A 164 16.69 11.08 -7.46
C ILE A 164 16.43 9.67 -6.90
N GLY A 165 17.05 9.35 -5.77
CA GLY A 165 16.91 8.05 -5.11
C GLY A 165 17.84 7.00 -5.71
N ALA A 166 19.15 7.15 -5.49
CA ALA A 166 20.14 6.26 -6.12
C ALA A 166 19.95 4.79 -5.74
N GLY A 167 19.57 4.49 -4.49
CA GLY A 167 19.42 3.12 -3.99
C GLY A 167 20.68 2.29 -4.20
N SER A 168 20.60 1.27 -5.06
CA SER A 168 21.77 0.43 -5.43
C SER A 168 22.71 1.08 -6.47
N GLY A 169 22.28 2.17 -7.11
CA GLY A 169 22.96 2.88 -8.20
C GLY A 169 22.68 2.31 -9.59
N LEU A 170 21.71 1.38 -9.73
CA LEU A 170 21.45 0.70 -11.00
C LEU A 170 21.10 1.66 -12.14
N LEU A 171 20.18 2.61 -11.95
CA LEU A 171 19.78 3.49 -13.06
C LEU A 171 20.90 4.47 -13.45
N SER A 172 21.66 4.98 -12.46
CA SER A 172 22.91 5.70 -12.73
C SER A 172 23.93 4.90 -13.54
N LEU A 173 24.11 3.62 -13.22
CA LEU A 173 25.00 2.72 -13.98
C LEU A 173 24.49 2.54 -15.42
N LEU A 174 23.17 2.38 -15.61
CA LEU A 174 22.56 2.31 -16.94
C LEU A 174 22.81 3.60 -17.73
N ALA A 175 22.59 4.77 -17.12
CA ALA A 175 22.83 6.06 -17.76
C ALA A 175 24.31 6.24 -18.19
N ALA A 176 25.25 5.89 -17.30
CA ALA A 176 26.68 5.91 -17.61
C ALA A 176 27.06 4.91 -18.72
N ARG A 177 26.46 3.72 -18.72
CA ARG A 177 26.63 2.69 -19.76
C ARG A 177 26.08 3.14 -21.12
N CYS A 178 24.98 3.86 -21.15
CA CYS A 178 24.43 4.47 -22.37
C CYS A 178 25.29 5.64 -22.90
N GLY A 179 26.34 6.03 -22.18
CA GLY A 179 27.33 6.98 -22.67
C GLY A 179 27.21 8.39 -22.12
N ALA A 180 26.45 8.62 -21.06
CA ALA A 180 26.29 9.96 -20.47
C ALA A 180 27.64 10.65 -20.19
N LYS A 181 27.63 11.98 -20.35
CA LYS A 181 28.77 12.87 -20.08
C LYS A 181 29.18 12.80 -18.61
N TRP A 182 28.18 12.93 -17.74
CA TRP A 182 28.30 12.83 -16.29
C TRP A 182 26.97 12.35 -15.70
N VAL A 183 27.03 11.68 -14.55
CA VAL A 183 25.87 11.26 -13.78
C VAL A 183 26.04 11.68 -12.32
N VAL A 184 25.06 12.38 -11.77
CA VAL A 184 24.97 12.67 -10.33
C VAL A 184 23.71 12.00 -9.78
N ALA A 185 23.86 11.19 -8.73
CA ALA A 185 22.75 10.55 -8.04
C ALA A 185 22.68 11.05 -6.60
N VAL A 186 21.48 11.35 -6.10
CA VAL A 186 21.25 11.67 -4.68
C VAL A 186 20.60 10.50 -3.95
N GLU A 187 21.07 10.23 -2.74
CA GLU A 187 20.56 9.15 -1.89
C GLU A 187 20.48 9.63 -0.44
N GLY A 188 19.30 9.48 0.18
CA GLY A 188 19.04 9.96 1.54
C GLY A 188 19.68 9.09 2.63
N SER A 189 19.84 7.79 2.39
CA SER A 189 20.48 6.85 3.32
C SER A 189 22.00 6.81 3.14
N ALA A 190 22.73 7.14 4.20
CA ALA A 190 24.20 7.12 4.20
C ALA A 190 24.77 5.75 3.77
N GLU A 191 24.15 4.67 4.23
CA GLU A 191 24.62 3.30 3.98
C GLU A 191 24.26 2.84 2.57
N MET A 192 23.07 3.19 2.05
CA MET A 192 22.72 2.97 0.64
C MET A 192 23.63 3.76 -0.29
N ALA A 193 23.94 5.02 0.03
CA ALA A 193 24.88 5.83 -0.76
C ALA A 193 26.28 5.18 -0.80
N ARG A 194 26.75 4.58 0.30
CA ARG A 194 28.02 3.82 0.32
C ARG A 194 27.94 2.56 -0.55
N LEU A 195 26.82 1.83 -0.48
CA LEU A 195 26.58 0.64 -1.31
C LEU A 195 26.55 1.00 -2.80
N ALA A 196 25.83 2.05 -3.20
CA ALA A 196 25.81 2.55 -4.58
C ALA A 196 27.21 2.90 -5.09
N ARG A 197 28.01 3.63 -4.29
CA ARG A 197 29.41 3.92 -4.65
C ARG A 197 30.26 2.65 -4.80
N ALA A 198 30.00 1.61 -4.02
CA ALA A 198 30.70 0.33 -4.15
C ALA A 198 30.34 -0.35 -5.48
N ASN A 199 29.06 -0.39 -5.85
CA ASN A 199 28.60 -0.91 -7.15
C ASN A 199 29.19 -0.10 -8.32
N VAL A 200 29.21 1.23 -8.21
CA VAL A 200 29.84 2.12 -9.20
C VAL A 200 31.32 1.80 -9.40
N ARG A 201 32.07 1.62 -8.31
CA ARG A 201 33.49 1.23 -8.39
C ARG A 201 33.67 -0.16 -8.97
N ALA A 202 32.85 -1.13 -8.57
CA ALA A 202 32.92 -2.50 -9.07
C ALA A 202 32.72 -2.60 -10.59
N ASN A 203 31.99 -1.65 -11.18
CA ASN A 203 31.75 -1.56 -12.62
C ASN A 203 32.72 -0.61 -13.35
N GLY A 204 33.74 -0.06 -12.67
CA GLY A 204 34.72 0.84 -13.28
C GLY A 204 34.15 2.22 -13.67
N MET A 205 32.96 2.59 -13.19
CA MET A 205 32.24 3.80 -13.60
C MET A 205 32.41 4.99 -12.65
N ALA A 206 33.33 4.90 -11.69
CA ALA A 206 33.57 5.97 -10.70
C ALA A 206 34.07 7.29 -11.30
N HIS A 207 34.54 7.27 -12.55
CA HIS A 207 34.93 8.47 -13.30
C HIS A 207 33.74 9.21 -13.93
N LYS A 208 32.55 8.58 -14.01
CA LYS A 208 31.33 9.15 -14.58
C LYS A 208 30.21 9.37 -13.57
N VAL A 209 30.06 8.46 -12.61
CA VAL A 209 28.94 8.46 -11.66
C VAL A 209 29.39 8.97 -10.30
N THR A 210 28.78 10.06 -9.84
CA THR A 210 28.96 10.62 -8.50
C THR A 210 27.70 10.40 -7.68
N VAL A 211 27.83 9.75 -6.51
CA VAL A 211 26.72 9.55 -5.58
C VAL A 211 26.87 10.49 -4.38
N LEU A 212 25.88 11.35 -4.16
CA LEU A 212 25.80 12.29 -3.05
C LEU A 212 24.87 11.74 -1.97
N HIS A 213 25.30 11.82 -0.71
CA HIS A 213 24.45 11.47 0.43
C HIS A 213 23.73 12.73 0.92
N MET A 214 22.47 12.87 0.54
CA MET A 214 21.57 13.98 0.87
C MET A 214 20.18 13.70 0.30
N LEU A 215 19.17 14.41 0.80
CA LEU A 215 17.87 14.45 0.13
C LEU A 215 17.90 15.37 -1.10
N SER A 216 17.04 15.12 -2.07
CA SER A 216 16.92 15.96 -3.27
C SER A 216 16.54 17.42 -2.94
N THR A 217 15.82 17.64 -1.83
CA THR A 217 15.46 18.96 -1.29
C THR A 217 16.67 19.78 -0.85
N GLU A 218 17.79 19.13 -0.52
CA GLU A 218 19.04 19.77 -0.10
C GLU A 218 20.00 19.99 -1.28
N LEU A 219 19.74 19.34 -2.43
CA LEU A 219 20.54 19.46 -3.63
C LEU A 219 20.44 20.89 -4.18
N THR A 220 21.58 21.47 -4.52
CA THR A 220 21.68 22.80 -5.15
C THR A 220 22.62 22.75 -6.35
N LEU A 221 22.58 23.78 -7.21
CA LEU A 221 23.40 23.86 -8.43
C LEU A 221 24.91 23.74 -8.19
N ARG A 222 25.41 24.08 -6.99
CA ARG A 222 26.85 23.94 -6.65
C ARG A 222 27.35 22.49 -6.63
N HIS A 223 26.43 21.53 -6.52
CA HIS A 223 26.77 20.10 -6.48
C HIS A 223 26.67 19.44 -7.86
N LEU A 224 26.24 20.19 -8.88
CA LEU A 224 26.08 19.71 -10.24
C LEU A 224 27.11 20.40 -11.14
N PRO A 225 27.70 19.70 -12.13
CA PRO A 225 28.57 20.35 -13.12
C PRO A 225 27.83 21.44 -13.91
N GLU A 226 26.59 21.16 -14.28
CA GLU A 226 25.67 22.04 -14.98
C GLU A 226 24.22 21.56 -14.77
N LYS A 227 23.22 22.32 -15.25
CA LYS A 227 21.83 21.86 -15.21
C LYS A 227 21.66 20.61 -16.10
N PRO A 228 21.11 19.50 -15.56
CA PRO A 228 21.07 18.22 -16.26
C PRO A 228 20.15 18.27 -17.48
N ASP A 229 20.47 17.46 -18.48
CA ASP A 229 19.63 17.22 -19.66
C ASP A 229 18.54 16.20 -19.37
N ILE A 230 18.81 15.26 -18.46
CA ILE A 230 17.85 14.24 -18.02
C ILE A 230 17.79 14.22 -16.50
N MET A 231 16.57 14.20 -15.96
CA MET A 231 16.30 13.81 -14.59
C MET A 231 15.58 12.45 -14.61
N VAL A 232 16.15 11.44 -13.95
CA VAL A 232 15.55 10.11 -13.81
C VAL A 232 15.20 9.85 -12.35
N SER A 233 14.07 9.19 -12.11
CA SER A 233 13.71 8.74 -10.76
C SER A 233 12.90 7.46 -10.79
N GLU A 234 13.14 6.61 -9.80
CA GLU A 234 12.27 5.51 -9.45
C GLU A 234 12.09 5.53 -7.93
N ILE A 235 11.07 6.28 -7.51
CA ILE A 235 10.66 6.48 -6.11
C ILE A 235 9.15 6.28 -6.03
N PHE A 236 8.64 5.26 -6.73
CA PHE A 236 7.23 4.89 -6.70
C PHE A 236 7.01 3.81 -5.64
N GLY A 237 5.90 3.92 -4.91
CA GLY A 237 5.48 2.89 -3.98
C GLY A 237 4.46 1.93 -4.59
N THR A 238 3.86 1.09 -3.75
CA THR A 238 2.64 0.34 -4.10
C THR A 238 1.55 1.27 -4.62
N MET A 239 1.39 2.43 -3.97
CA MET A 239 0.66 3.58 -4.49
C MET A 239 1.63 4.46 -5.29
N LEU A 240 1.18 5.02 -6.42
CA LEU A 240 2.07 5.79 -7.32
C LEU A 240 2.79 6.94 -6.58
N LEU A 241 2.08 7.64 -5.71
CA LEU A 241 2.61 8.73 -4.89
C LEU A 241 2.99 8.31 -3.47
N GLY A 242 3.03 7.00 -3.18
CA GLY A 242 3.29 6.43 -1.85
C GLY A 242 4.58 6.94 -1.18
N GLU A 243 5.57 7.31 -1.99
CA GLU A 243 6.87 7.84 -1.53
C GLU A 243 7.09 9.30 -1.96
N SER A 244 5.99 10.05 -2.13
CA SER A 244 6.01 11.50 -2.46
C SER A 244 6.74 11.84 -3.78
N ALA A 245 6.72 10.94 -4.77
CA ALA A 245 7.39 11.10 -6.05
C ALA A 245 7.13 12.47 -6.70
N LEU A 246 5.85 12.88 -6.76
CA LEU A 246 5.45 14.14 -7.36
C LEU A 246 6.10 15.35 -6.69
N ASP A 247 6.23 15.36 -5.37
CA ASP A 247 6.75 16.52 -4.65
C ASP A 247 8.26 16.65 -4.77
N TYR A 248 8.99 15.53 -4.62
CA TYR A 248 10.44 15.53 -4.80
C TYR A 248 10.84 15.88 -6.23
N ILE A 249 10.10 15.38 -7.22
CA ILE A 249 10.33 15.72 -8.63
C ILE A 249 9.97 17.19 -8.89
N ALA A 250 8.83 17.68 -8.39
CA ALA A 250 8.42 19.08 -8.59
C ALA A 250 9.42 20.07 -7.98
N ASP A 251 9.93 19.78 -6.79
CA ASP A 251 10.95 20.60 -6.11
C ASP A 251 12.26 20.69 -6.92
N VAL A 252 12.79 19.55 -7.38
CA VAL A 252 13.99 19.52 -8.24
C VAL A 252 13.73 20.21 -9.58
N ARG A 253 12.58 19.96 -10.21
CA ARG A 253 12.14 20.59 -11.47
C ARG A 253 12.19 22.10 -11.40
N GLU A 254 11.69 22.68 -10.31
CA GLU A 254 11.62 24.14 -10.15
C GLU A 254 12.98 24.77 -9.87
N ARG A 255 13.84 24.10 -9.09
CA ARG A 255 15.09 24.70 -8.64
C ARG A 255 16.28 24.41 -9.54
N LEU A 256 16.36 23.21 -10.13
CA LEU A 256 17.62 22.67 -10.66
C LEU A 256 17.58 22.37 -12.16
N LEU A 257 16.39 22.18 -12.74
CA LEU A 257 16.28 21.78 -14.14
C LEU A 257 16.27 22.99 -15.09
N LYS A 258 16.49 22.72 -16.38
CA LYS A 258 16.35 23.68 -17.48
C LYS A 258 15.10 23.34 -18.29
N PRO A 259 14.52 24.28 -19.07
CA PRO A 259 13.29 24.02 -19.84
C PRO A 259 13.39 22.83 -20.79
N THR A 260 14.60 22.49 -21.25
CA THR A 260 14.88 21.36 -22.14
C THR A 260 15.17 20.05 -21.41
N THR A 261 15.15 20.01 -20.07
CA THR A 261 15.40 18.79 -19.33
C THR A 261 14.26 17.79 -19.54
N LYS A 262 14.59 16.57 -19.97
CA LYS A 262 13.66 15.42 -20.00
C LYS A 262 13.55 14.82 -18.59
N ILE A 263 12.32 14.59 -18.14
CA ILE A 263 12.04 13.85 -16.90
C ILE A 263 11.61 12.43 -17.25
N ILE A 264 12.22 11.44 -16.60
CA ILE A 264 12.00 10.00 -16.83
C ILE A 264 11.55 9.32 -15.52
N PRO A 265 10.39 8.64 -15.51
CA PRO A 265 9.37 8.62 -16.57
C PRO A 265 8.57 9.93 -16.64
N GLN A 266 7.97 10.21 -17.79
CA GLN A 266 7.22 11.44 -17.99
C GLN A 266 5.80 11.40 -17.38
N PHE A 267 5.09 10.28 -17.50
CA PHE A 267 3.69 10.18 -17.07
C PHE A 267 3.48 9.08 -16.03
N GLY A 268 2.46 9.28 -15.20
CA GLY A 268 1.95 8.27 -14.28
C GLY A 268 0.47 8.45 -13.98
N THR A 269 -0.28 7.35 -13.95
CA THR A 269 -1.71 7.34 -13.67
C THR A 269 -2.02 6.33 -12.58
N GLN A 270 -2.74 6.78 -11.55
CA GLN A 270 -3.25 5.94 -10.47
C GLN A 270 -4.66 5.46 -10.83
N TYR A 271 -4.84 4.15 -10.77
CA TYR A 271 -6.12 3.48 -11.03
C TYR A 271 -6.72 2.91 -9.75
N ALA A 272 -8.04 2.75 -9.78
CA ALA A 272 -8.82 2.00 -8.80
C ALA A 272 -9.86 1.11 -9.51
N VAL A 273 -10.17 -0.05 -8.95
CA VAL A 273 -11.21 -0.97 -9.44
C VAL A 273 -11.93 -1.65 -8.27
N PRO A 274 -13.26 -1.62 -8.17
CA PRO A 274 -14.00 -2.43 -7.22
C PRO A 274 -13.88 -3.92 -7.61
N ILE A 275 -13.49 -4.76 -6.65
CA ILE A 275 -13.29 -6.18 -6.87
C ILE A 275 -14.13 -7.05 -5.92
N GLU A 276 -14.58 -8.17 -6.45
CA GLU A 276 -15.04 -9.31 -5.66
C GLU A 276 -13.89 -10.29 -5.51
N CYS A 277 -13.51 -10.58 -4.26
CA CYS A 277 -12.43 -11.51 -3.92
C CYS A 277 -12.79 -12.28 -2.65
N GLU A 278 -13.25 -13.52 -2.81
CA GLU A 278 -13.63 -14.39 -1.69
C GLU A 278 -12.45 -14.70 -0.77
N THR A 279 -11.27 -14.94 -1.35
CA THR A 279 -10.04 -15.20 -0.58
C THR A 279 -9.66 -14.04 0.34
N LEU A 280 -9.85 -12.78 -0.10
CA LEU A 280 -9.64 -11.62 0.76
C LEU A 280 -10.72 -11.55 1.86
N ARG A 281 -11.98 -11.82 1.50
CA ARG A 281 -13.08 -11.78 2.46
C ARG A 281 -12.88 -12.79 3.60
N ASP A 282 -12.39 -13.99 3.30
CA ASP A 282 -12.13 -15.05 4.29
C ASP A 282 -11.08 -14.67 5.35
N VAL A 283 -10.17 -13.73 5.06
CA VAL A 283 -9.16 -13.26 6.02
C VAL A 283 -9.50 -11.91 6.67
N CYS A 284 -10.56 -11.24 6.21
CA CYS A 284 -10.94 -9.89 6.64
C CYS A 284 -12.34 -9.81 7.26
N ALA A 285 -13.14 -10.88 7.24
CA ALA A 285 -14.50 -10.88 7.77
C ALA A 285 -14.83 -12.22 8.46
N VAL A 286 -15.72 -12.17 9.45
CA VAL A 286 -16.25 -13.36 10.14
C VAL A 286 -17.70 -13.11 10.54
N SER A 287 -18.54 -14.14 10.49
CA SER A 287 -19.92 -14.07 10.99
C SER A 287 -20.11 -14.93 12.23
N GLY A 288 -19.56 -16.14 12.24
CA GLY A 288 -19.72 -17.06 13.36
C GLY A 288 -19.04 -18.40 13.10
N TRP A 289 -19.16 -19.30 14.08
CA TRP A 289 -18.77 -20.69 13.94
C TRP A 289 -19.87 -21.58 14.50
N LYS A 290 -20.54 -22.32 13.61
CA LYS A 290 -21.75 -23.11 13.93
C LYS A 290 -22.83 -22.23 14.57
N ASP A 291 -23.22 -22.52 15.80
CA ASP A 291 -24.23 -21.82 16.60
C ASP A 291 -23.65 -20.62 17.37
N LEU A 292 -22.33 -20.40 17.35
CA LEU A 292 -21.69 -19.26 17.99
C LEU A 292 -21.67 -18.06 17.05
N ASP A 293 -22.34 -16.98 17.47
CA ASP A 293 -22.28 -15.68 16.80
C ASP A 293 -20.99 -14.94 17.16
N LEU A 294 -20.23 -14.54 16.13
CA LEU A 294 -18.99 -13.78 16.25
C LEU A 294 -19.07 -12.45 15.48
N SER A 295 -20.26 -12.04 15.03
CA SER A 295 -20.47 -10.86 14.18
C SER A 295 -20.00 -9.55 14.82
N HIS A 296 -19.91 -9.49 16.15
CA HIS A 296 -19.36 -8.32 16.86
C HIS A 296 -17.89 -8.05 16.52
N MET A 297 -17.12 -9.06 16.09
CA MET A 297 -15.75 -8.86 15.59
C MET A 297 -15.72 -7.96 14.36
N THR A 298 -16.76 -8.02 13.52
CA THR A 298 -16.85 -7.27 12.26
C THR A 298 -17.03 -5.77 12.49
N ALA A 299 -17.44 -5.34 13.69
CA ALA A 299 -17.43 -3.93 14.07
C ALA A 299 -16.02 -3.30 14.03
N LEU A 300 -14.96 -4.13 14.09
CA LEU A 300 -13.56 -3.71 14.01
C LEU A 300 -12.94 -3.90 12.63
N GLN A 301 -13.75 -4.22 11.61
CA GLN A 301 -13.24 -4.35 10.24
C GLN A 301 -12.71 -3.00 9.75
N ASP A 302 -11.44 -2.99 9.31
CA ASP A 302 -10.80 -1.77 8.81
C ASP A 302 -11.21 -1.50 7.35
N THR A 303 -12.18 -0.62 7.17
CA THR A 303 -12.70 -0.16 5.87
C THR A 303 -12.11 1.18 5.43
N VAL A 304 -11.12 1.71 6.17
CA VAL A 304 -10.52 3.02 5.94
C VAL A 304 -9.10 2.89 5.38
N SER A 305 -8.30 1.99 5.93
CA SER A 305 -6.90 1.87 5.56
C SER A 305 -6.71 1.32 4.14
N VAL A 306 -5.73 1.90 3.43
CA VAL A 306 -5.16 1.29 2.24
C VAL A 306 -4.06 0.33 2.69
N VAL A 307 -4.26 -0.96 2.45
CA VAL A 307 -3.38 -2.05 2.88
C VAL A 307 -2.76 -2.72 1.67
N PHE A 308 -1.46 -3.00 1.73
CA PHE A 308 -0.76 -3.62 0.60
C PHE A 308 -1.06 -5.12 0.57
N ALA A 309 -1.34 -5.70 -0.61
CA ALA A 309 -1.69 -7.11 -0.73
C ALA A 309 -0.64 -8.04 -0.08
N LYS A 310 0.65 -7.70 -0.21
CA LYS A 310 1.75 -8.43 0.43
C LYS A 310 1.68 -8.47 1.96
N GLN A 311 1.07 -7.47 2.61
CA GLN A 311 0.88 -7.45 4.06
C GLN A 311 -0.19 -8.45 4.52
N TYR A 312 -1.17 -8.76 3.67
CA TYR A 312 -2.10 -9.87 3.90
C TYR A 312 -1.50 -11.24 3.55
N GLY A 313 -0.27 -11.28 3.03
CA GLY A 313 0.43 -12.52 2.71
C GLY A 313 -0.02 -13.19 1.41
N PHE A 314 -0.74 -12.49 0.52
CA PHE A 314 -1.08 -13.02 -0.79
C PHE A 314 -0.78 -12.07 -1.94
N ARG A 315 -0.64 -12.65 -3.12
CA ARG A 315 -0.36 -12.00 -4.40
C ARG A 315 -1.65 -11.96 -5.21
N LEU A 316 -2.14 -10.78 -5.60
CA LEU A 316 -3.43 -10.67 -6.30
C LEU A 316 -3.47 -11.48 -7.61
N SER A 317 -2.39 -11.49 -8.37
CA SER A 317 -2.28 -12.30 -9.59
C SER A 317 -2.27 -13.82 -9.36
N SER A 318 -2.25 -14.28 -8.10
CA SER A 318 -2.28 -15.70 -7.69
C SER A 318 -3.58 -16.12 -7.00
N VAL A 319 -4.53 -15.21 -6.78
CA VAL A 319 -5.83 -15.50 -6.18
C VAL A 319 -6.96 -15.19 -7.17
N PRO A 320 -8.09 -15.94 -7.13
CA PRO A 320 -9.23 -15.61 -7.97
C PRO A 320 -9.92 -14.34 -7.47
N PHE A 321 -10.12 -13.39 -8.36
CA PHE A 321 -10.94 -12.20 -8.12
C PHE A 321 -11.65 -11.78 -9.41
N ARG A 322 -12.72 -11.00 -9.29
CA ARG A 322 -13.46 -10.41 -10.42
C ARG A 322 -13.43 -8.89 -10.31
N ARG A 323 -13.15 -8.21 -11.42
CA ARG A 323 -13.37 -6.75 -11.54
C ARG A 323 -14.86 -6.52 -11.76
N LEU A 324 -15.46 -5.59 -11.00
CA LEU A 324 -16.89 -5.29 -11.07
C LEU A 324 -17.19 -4.04 -11.91
N SER A 325 -16.15 -3.36 -12.40
CA SER A 325 -16.24 -2.25 -13.34
C SER A 325 -14.99 -2.18 -14.22
N GLU A 326 -15.02 -1.30 -15.22
CA GLU A 326 -13.80 -0.83 -15.87
C GLU A 326 -12.88 -0.07 -14.89
N PRO A 327 -11.57 0.03 -15.18
CA PRO A 327 -10.63 0.86 -14.43
C PRO A 327 -11.07 2.32 -14.25
N ILE A 328 -10.95 2.81 -13.03
CA ILE A 328 -11.21 4.20 -12.66
C ILE A 328 -9.88 4.94 -12.62
N GLU A 329 -9.72 5.97 -13.45
CA GLU A 329 -8.59 6.90 -13.35
C GLU A 329 -8.83 7.89 -12.21
N LEU A 330 -8.08 7.73 -11.11
CA LEU A 330 -8.16 8.63 -9.96
C LEU A 330 -7.50 9.98 -10.30
N PHE A 331 -6.27 9.90 -10.80
CA PHE A 331 -5.51 11.05 -11.29
C PHE A 331 -4.41 10.62 -12.25
N SER A 332 -4.06 11.53 -13.16
CA SER A 332 -2.98 11.41 -14.13
C SER A 332 -1.98 12.55 -13.94
N ILE A 333 -0.69 12.24 -14.04
CA ILE A 333 0.42 13.14 -13.74
C ILE A 333 1.31 13.25 -14.97
N ASP A 334 1.64 14.47 -15.37
CA ASP A 334 2.80 14.79 -16.20
C ASP A 334 3.88 15.32 -15.25
N PHE A 335 4.90 14.50 -14.95
CA PHE A 335 5.94 14.87 -13.99
C PHE A 335 6.74 16.11 -14.43
N ALA A 336 6.69 16.48 -15.72
CA ALA A 336 7.28 17.72 -16.22
C ALA A 336 6.41 18.97 -15.98
N LYS A 337 5.14 18.83 -15.59
CA LYS A 337 4.22 19.97 -15.43
C LYS A 337 3.43 19.96 -14.13
N THR A 338 2.83 18.83 -13.79
CA THR A 338 1.89 18.68 -12.68
C THR A 338 2.56 19.05 -11.36
N ARG A 339 1.77 19.67 -10.48
CA ARG A 339 2.08 19.96 -9.09
C ARG A 339 0.98 19.37 -8.22
N ARG A 340 1.29 19.15 -6.94
CA ARG A 340 0.33 18.65 -5.94
C ARG A 340 -0.99 19.44 -5.92
N ARG A 341 -0.93 20.76 -6.07
CA ARG A 341 -2.11 21.65 -6.08
C ARG A 341 -3.05 21.44 -7.26
N ASP A 342 -2.56 20.82 -8.34
CA ASP A 342 -3.36 20.52 -9.53
C ASP A 342 -4.24 19.27 -9.31
N LEU A 343 -3.96 18.50 -8.25
CA LEU A 343 -4.74 17.34 -7.83
C LEU A 343 -5.75 17.75 -6.74
N PRO A 344 -7.07 17.61 -6.96
CA PRO A 344 -8.07 17.93 -5.96
C PRO A 344 -7.96 16.99 -4.76
N THR A 345 -8.22 17.49 -3.54
CA THR A 345 -8.28 16.64 -2.33
C THR A 345 -9.51 15.73 -2.31
N THR A 346 -10.56 16.12 -3.01
CA THR A 346 -11.87 15.47 -2.91
C THR A 346 -12.51 15.49 -4.29
N ARG A 347 -13.01 14.33 -4.73
CA ARG A 347 -13.67 14.18 -6.03
C ARG A 347 -14.75 13.10 -5.97
N GLU A 348 -15.94 13.43 -6.47
CA GLU A 348 -16.98 12.45 -6.73
C GLU A 348 -16.62 11.63 -7.99
N ILE A 349 -16.77 10.31 -7.88
CA ILE A 349 -16.48 9.34 -8.94
C ILE A 349 -17.73 8.52 -9.18
N LYS A 350 -18.19 8.51 -10.43
CA LYS A 350 -19.28 7.66 -10.89
C LYS A 350 -18.71 6.40 -11.53
N VAL A 351 -19.22 5.26 -11.11
CA VAL A 351 -18.74 3.93 -11.49
C VAL A 351 -19.92 3.14 -12.01
N LYS A 352 -19.87 2.76 -13.28
CA LYS A 352 -20.86 1.86 -13.87
C LYS A 352 -20.43 0.41 -13.64
N ALA A 353 -21.29 -0.37 -13.02
CA ALA A 353 -21.03 -1.80 -12.83
C ALA A 353 -21.07 -2.55 -14.17
N THR A 354 -20.02 -3.29 -14.47
CA THR A 354 -19.93 -4.18 -15.65
C THR A 354 -20.27 -5.63 -15.30
N SER A 355 -20.46 -5.95 -14.02
CA SER A 355 -20.87 -7.26 -13.54
C SER A 355 -21.52 -7.16 -12.17
N SER A 356 -22.47 -8.05 -11.88
CA SER A 356 -23.08 -8.16 -10.56
C SER A 356 -22.19 -8.95 -9.60
N GLY A 357 -22.11 -8.51 -8.34
CA GLY A 357 -21.30 -9.15 -7.30
C GLY A 357 -21.13 -8.28 -6.05
N THR A 358 -20.41 -8.81 -5.06
CA THR A 358 -20.07 -8.04 -3.85
C THR A 358 -18.72 -7.37 -4.03
N ALA A 359 -18.67 -6.05 -3.98
CA ALA A 359 -17.43 -5.29 -3.98
C ALA A 359 -16.79 -5.36 -2.59
N HIS A 360 -16.02 -6.43 -2.31
CA HIS A 360 -15.34 -6.61 -1.02
C HIS A 360 -14.29 -5.51 -0.78
N ALA A 361 -13.61 -5.07 -1.84
CA ALA A 361 -12.55 -4.08 -1.75
C ALA A 361 -12.45 -3.22 -3.01
N MET A 362 -11.87 -2.03 -2.84
CA MET A 362 -11.27 -1.27 -3.93
C MET A 362 -9.82 -1.72 -4.09
N MET A 363 -9.45 -2.23 -5.27
CA MET A 363 -8.08 -2.52 -5.66
C MET A 363 -7.43 -1.29 -6.28
N TYR A 364 -6.20 -0.98 -5.87
CA TYR A 364 -5.41 0.11 -6.42
C TYR A 364 -4.16 -0.42 -7.12
N TYR A 365 -3.91 0.11 -8.32
CA TYR A 365 -2.70 -0.13 -9.10
C TYR A 365 -2.39 1.11 -9.93
N TRP A 366 -1.24 1.17 -10.59
CA TRP A 366 -0.84 2.31 -11.38
C TRP A 366 -0.10 1.90 -12.65
N LYS A 367 -0.03 2.83 -13.59
CA LYS A 367 0.82 2.71 -14.78
C LYS A 367 1.67 3.97 -14.89
N ALA A 368 2.98 3.78 -15.05
CA ALA A 368 3.90 4.83 -15.47
C ALA A 368 4.24 4.60 -16.94
N ASN A 369 4.29 5.66 -17.74
CA ASN A 369 4.58 5.54 -19.16
C ASN A 369 5.40 6.71 -19.67
N ASP A 370 6.15 6.43 -20.71
CA ASP A 370 6.91 7.42 -21.45
C ASP A 370 7.07 6.93 -22.89
N GLU A 371 6.70 7.77 -23.85
CA GLU A 371 6.56 7.38 -25.26
C GLU A 371 5.65 6.13 -25.42
N ASP A 372 6.13 5.08 -26.08
CA ASP A 372 5.46 3.78 -26.24
C ASP A 372 5.70 2.79 -25.09
N LEU A 373 6.54 3.13 -24.12
CA LEU A 373 6.94 2.23 -23.04
C LEU A 373 6.00 2.38 -21.84
N ILE A 374 5.63 1.25 -21.24
CA ILE A 374 4.71 1.19 -20.09
C ILE A 374 5.30 0.31 -18.98
N MET A 375 5.29 0.84 -17.77
CA MET A 375 5.56 0.13 -16.53
C MET A 375 4.26 0.07 -15.71
N SER A 376 3.66 -1.11 -15.62
CA SER A 376 2.36 -1.34 -15.00
C SER A 376 2.49 -2.19 -13.73
N THR A 377 1.68 -1.87 -12.72
CA THR A 377 1.40 -2.71 -11.54
C THR A 377 0.01 -3.34 -11.58
N ASP A 378 -0.69 -3.25 -12.72
CA ASP A 378 -1.93 -4.00 -12.94
C ASP A 378 -1.63 -5.52 -12.82
N PRO A 379 -2.39 -6.28 -12.00
CA PRO A 379 -2.15 -7.70 -11.81
C PRO A 379 -2.23 -8.54 -13.10
N ASP A 380 -2.91 -8.07 -14.15
CA ASP A 380 -2.91 -8.73 -15.45
C ASP A 380 -1.57 -8.56 -16.20
N ASP A 381 -0.91 -7.41 -16.03
CA ASP A 381 0.40 -7.11 -16.61
C ASP A 381 1.55 -7.76 -15.81
N THR A 382 1.32 -8.15 -14.55
CA THR A 382 2.35 -8.70 -13.65
C THR A 382 2.28 -10.21 -13.43
N ARG A 383 1.37 -10.93 -14.10
CA ARG A 383 1.23 -12.41 -13.94
C ARG A 383 2.57 -13.16 -14.05
N ASN A 384 3.40 -12.77 -15.02
CA ASN A 384 4.72 -13.36 -15.26
C ASN A 384 5.89 -12.55 -14.64
N ASN A 385 5.60 -11.54 -13.82
CA ASN A 385 6.59 -10.70 -13.16
C ASN A 385 6.42 -10.76 -11.64
N PHE A 386 6.76 -11.92 -11.07
CA PHE A 386 6.70 -12.14 -9.63
C PHE A 386 7.52 -11.12 -8.82
N PRO A 387 8.76 -10.73 -9.21
CA PRO A 387 9.51 -9.68 -8.50
C PRO A 387 8.73 -8.36 -8.38
N ARG A 388 8.02 -7.94 -9.44
CA ARG A 388 7.18 -6.74 -9.41
C ARG A 388 6.07 -6.80 -8.36
N ASP A 389 5.39 -7.94 -8.29
CA ASP A 389 4.33 -8.14 -7.30
C ASP A 389 4.86 -8.16 -5.87
N MET A 390 6.14 -8.53 -5.66
CA MET A 390 6.78 -8.52 -4.35
C MET A 390 7.35 -7.15 -3.95
N GLN A 391 7.92 -6.39 -4.91
CA GLN A 391 8.44 -5.05 -4.61
C GLN A 391 7.31 -4.02 -4.43
N TRP A 392 6.42 -3.89 -5.42
CA TRP A 392 5.26 -3.00 -5.36
C TRP A 392 4.00 -3.77 -5.01
N GLY A 393 3.62 -4.72 -5.86
CA GLY A 393 2.30 -5.35 -5.80
C GLY A 393 1.18 -4.33 -6.01
N GLN A 394 0.04 -4.60 -5.38
CA GLN A 394 -1.15 -3.76 -5.42
C GLN A 394 -1.60 -3.43 -4.00
N ALA A 395 -2.42 -2.40 -3.86
CA ALA A 395 -3.05 -2.06 -2.59
C ALA A 395 -4.56 -2.31 -2.63
N MET A 396 -5.17 -2.43 -1.45
CA MET A 396 -6.60 -2.71 -1.28
C MET A 396 -7.16 -1.87 -0.14
N GLN A 397 -8.40 -1.44 -0.27
CA GLN A 397 -9.20 -0.88 0.83
C GLN A 397 -10.53 -1.63 0.87
N LEU A 398 -10.91 -2.17 2.03
CA LEU A 398 -12.22 -2.81 2.19
C LEU A 398 -13.33 -1.75 2.07
N LEU A 399 -14.49 -2.14 1.54
CA LEU A 399 -15.59 -1.22 1.27
C LEU A 399 -16.74 -1.39 2.26
N ASP A 400 -17.27 -0.27 2.74
CA ASP A 400 -18.50 -0.18 3.54
C ASP A 400 -19.51 0.71 2.82
N ALA A 401 -20.73 0.20 2.65
CA ALA A 401 -21.84 0.94 2.06
C ALA A 401 -22.47 1.97 3.00
N SER A 402 -22.18 1.90 4.31
CA SER A 402 -22.88 2.66 5.34
C SER A 402 -21.93 3.19 6.42
N ASN A 403 -22.49 3.86 7.43
CA ASN A 403 -21.81 4.24 8.67
C ASN A 403 -22.51 3.60 9.89
N GLY A 404 -23.14 2.44 9.69
CA GLY A 404 -23.82 1.70 10.74
C GLY A 404 -22.86 1.11 11.80
N PRO A 405 -23.41 0.46 12.84
CA PRO A 405 -22.60 -0.18 13.88
C PRO A 405 -21.81 -1.40 13.40
N LEU A 406 -22.18 -1.95 12.23
CA LEU A 406 -21.48 -3.02 11.54
C LEU A 406 -21.32 -2.64 10.06
N PRO A 407 -20.23 -3.08 9.40
CA PRO A 407 -20.05 -2.85 7.97
C PRO A 407 -21.19 -3.40 7.13
N THR A 408 -21.63 -2.63 6.14
CA THR A 408 -22.63 -3.05 5.16
C THR A 408 -21.94 -3.38 3.84
N PRO A 409 -22.11 -4.60 3.28
CA PRO A 409 -21.50 -4.96 2.00
C PRO A 409 -21.94 -4.03 0.87
N VAL A 410 -21.00 -3.61 0.03
CA VAL A 410 -21.31 -2.87 -1.20
C VAL A 410 -21.67 -3.87 -2.30
N ILE A 411 -22.94 -3.90 -2.70
CA ILE A 411 -23.47 -4.84 -3.71
C ILE A 411 -23.63 -4.13 -5.06
N PHE A 412 -22.92 -4.64 -6.07
CA PHE A 412 -23.01 -4.18 -7.44
C PHE A 412 -24.03 -5.01 -8.23
N THR A 413 -24.86 -4.31 -9.00
CA THR A 413 -25.78 -4.86 -10.00
C THR A 413 -25.32 -4.39 -11.37
N GLU A 414 -25.09 -5.32 -12.28
CA GLU A 414 -24.65 -5.03 -13.65
C GLU A 414 -25.55 -3.98 -14.32
N GLY A 415 -24.94 -2.97 -14.93
CA GLY A 415 -25.63 -1.89 -15.61
C GLY A 415 -26.00 -0.70 -14.72
N THR A 416 -25.97 -0.84 -13.39
CA THR A 416 -26.26 0.24 -12.43
C THR A 416 -25.06 1.18 -12.24
N ASP A 417 -25.34 2.47 -12.09
CA ASP A 417 -24.36 3.49 -11.70
C ASP A 417 -24.27 3.64 -10.18
N TYR A 418 -23.05 3.64 -9.68
CA TYR A 418 -22.68 3.84 -8.28
C TYR A 418 -21.80 5.07 -8.14
N THR A 419 -21.89 5.74 -6.99
CA THR A 419 -21.13 6.93 -6.68
C THR A 419 -20.20 6.66 -5.50
N PHE A 420 -18.95 7.10 -5.65
CA PHE A 420 -17.94 7.08 -4.61
C PHE A 420 -17.39 8.49 -4.39
N GLN A 421 -17.14 8.82 -3.13
CA GLN A 421 -16.35 9.99 -2.76
C GLN A 421 -14.89 9.56 -2.59
N CYS A 422 -14.03 9.96 -3.52
CA CYS A 422 -12.59 9.83 -3.40
C CYS A 422 -12.05 11.00 -2.56
N ASN A 423 -11.30 10.69 -1.50
CA ASN A 423 -10.60 11.66 -0.67
C ASN A 423 -9.11 11.35 -0.68
N LEU A 424 -8.30 12.36 -0.97
CA LEU A 424 -6.84 12.32 -0.94
C LEU A 424 -6.35 13.15 0.25
N SER A 425 -5.31 12.67 0.93
CA SER A 425 -4.63 13.43 1.98
C SER A 425 -4.03 14.74 1.46
N THR A 426 -3.64 15.63 2.38
CA THR A 426 -3.06 16.95 2.05
C THR A 426 -1.82 16.85 1.16
N ASP A 427 -1.07 15.76 1.25
CA ASP A 427 0.09 15.43 0.41
C ASP A 427 -0.23 14.54 -0.81
N ARG A 428 -1.49 14.08 -0.94
CA ARG A 428 -1.98 13.18 -2.00
C ARG A 428 -1.38 11.77 -1.98
N VAL A 429 -0.72 11.41 -0.89
CA VAL A 429 -0.08 10.09 -0.70
C VAL A 429 -1.11 9.03 -0.33
N ILE A 430 -2.08 9.38 0.52
CA ILE A 430 -3.14 8.49 1.00
C ILE A 430 -4.42 8.77 0.23
N VAL A 431 -5.13 7.71 -0.15
CA VAL A 431 -6.45 7.75 -0.78
C VAL A 431 -7.46 6.98 0.06
N HIS A 432 -8.71 7.45 0.06
CA HIS A 432 -9.85 6.74 0.61
C HIS A 432 -11.05 6.84 -0.34
N MET A 433 -11.66 5.70 -0.64
CA MET A 433 -12.85 5.58 -1.48
C MET A 433 -14.05 5.25 -0.60
N GLN A 434 -14.93 6.23 -0.39
CA GLN A 434 -16.17 6.04 0.36
C GLN A 434 -17.32 5.80 -0.60
N PHE A 435 -18.11 4.74 -0.40
CA PHE A 435 -19.38 4.57 -1.11
C PHE A 435 -20.38 5.64 -0.66
N THR A 436 -21.04 6.33 -1.60
CA THR A 436 -22.01 7.39 -1.29
C THR A 436 -23.41 7.16 -1.87
N GLY A 437 -23.63 6.08 -2.62
CA GLY A 437 -24.96 5.68 -3.08
C GLY A 437 -24.98 5.15 -4.51
N GLY A 438 -26.15 4.66 -4.95
CA GLY A 438 -26.41 4.21 -6.31
C GLY A 438 -27.85 4.49 -6.73
N ASN A 439 -28.10 4.61 -8.04
CA ASN A 439 -29.41 5.04 -8.58
C ASN A 439 -30.59 4.11 -8.19
N ASP A 440 -30.33 2.90 -7.72
CA ASP A 440 -31.38 1.98 -7.25
C ASP A 440 -32.06 2.46 -5.96
N GLU A 441 -31.41 3.28 -5.13
CA GLU A 441 -32.05 3.86 -3.94
C GLU A 441 -33.03 4.98 -4.30
N GLU A 442 -32.73 5.79 -5.31
CA GLU A 442 -33.68 6.76 -5.85
C GLU A 442 -34.88 6.07 -6.53
N GLU A 443 -34.68 4.95 -7.21
CA GLU A 443 -35.79 4.18 -7.79
C GLU A 443 -36.65 3.49 -6.71
N LYS A 444 -36.03 2.97 -5.63
CA LYS A 444 -36.76 2.40 -4.49
C LYS A 444 -37.53 3.48 -3.73
N GLU A 445 -36.97 4.67 -3.54
CA GLU A 445 -37.71 5.82 -2.99
C GLU A 445 -38.85 6.28 -3.91
N LYS A 446 -38.62 6.35 -5.24
CA LYS A 446 -39.66 6.72 -6.21
C LYS A 446 -40.76 5.66 -6.31
N LYS A 447 -40.45 4.37 -6.16
CA LYS A 447 -41.42 3.27 -6.09
C LYS A 447 -42.19 3.28 -4.76
N ASN A 448 -41.54 3.56 -3.62
CA ASN A 448 -42.22 3.72 -2.33
C ASN A 448 -43.12 4.97 -2.29
N LYS A 449 -42.72 6.09 -2.92
CA LYS A 449 -43.55 7.30 -3.04
C LYS A 449 -44.72 7.12 -4.03
N LYS A 450 -44.59 6.28 -5.06
CA LYS A 450 -45.70 5.95 -5.99
C LYS A 450 -46.68 4.91 -5.44
N GLY A 451 -46.26 4.02 -4.54
CA GLY A 451 -47.14 3.06 -3.87
C GLY A 451 -48.03 3.65 -2.77
N ALA A 452 -47.70 4.85 -2.27
CA ALA A 452 -48.47 5.55 -1.23
C ALA A 452 -49.54 6.52 -1.77
N SER A 453 -49.69 6.64 -3.09
CA SER A 453 -50.57 7.62 -3.74
C SER A 453 -51.62 6.94 -4.64
N THR A 454 -52.33 5.96 -4.10
CA THR A 454 -53.65 5.56 -4.61
C THR A 454 -54.56 5.19 -3.43
N ALA A 455 -55.02 6.20 -2.70
CA ALA A 455 -56.24 6.12 -1.90
C ALA A 455 -57.28 7.02 -2.58
N GLU A 456 -58.39 6.43 -3.01
CA GLU A 456 -59.53 7.11 -3.64
C GLU A 456 -60.16 8.13 -2.68
N PRO A 457 -60.68 9.26 -3.19
CA PRO A 457 -61.26 10.30 -2.34
C PRO A 457 -62.72 9.98 -1.95
N SER A 458 -62.98 9.93 -0.65
CA SER A 458 -64.31 9.91 -0.04
C SER A 458 -64.99 11.29 -0.13
N GLN A 459 -66.27 11.30 -0.53
CA GLN A 459 -67.14 12.47 -0.60
C GLN A 459 -67.44 13.09 0.78
N PRO A 460 -67.78 14.39 0.87
CA PRO A 460 -68.14 15.05 2.12
C PRO A 460 -69.67 15.04 2.35
N THR A 461 -70.11 14.82 3.59
CA THR A 461 -71.48 15.14 4.03
C THR A 461 -71.45 15.99 5.28
N GLU A 462 -72.37 16.95 5.26
CA GLU A 462 -72.55 18.11 6.13
C GLU A 462 -72.91 17.75 7.57
N THR A 463 -72.52 18.64 8.48
CA THR A 463 -72.94 18.66 9.88
C THR A 463 -74.21 19.50 10.04
N GLU A 464 -75.30 18.89 10.50
CA GLU A 464 -76.41 19.60 11.15
C GLU A 464 -76.64 19.07 12.57
N THR A 465 -76.65 20.01 13.52
CA THR A 465 -77.08 19.86 14.91
C THR A 465 -78.60 19.87 15.00
N THR A 466 -79.23 18.90 15.68
CA THR A 466 -80.51 19.10 16.41
C THR A 466 -80.68 18.07 17.54
N THR A 467 -81.05 18.58 18.72
CA THR A 467 -81.45 17.88 19.97
C THR A 467 -82.94 17.56 20.04
N MET A 468 -83.33 16.62 20.93
CA MET A 468 -84.70 16.24 21.39
C MET A 468 -85.42 15.26 20.43
N THR A 469 -86.18 14.22 20.81
CA THR A 469 -86.86 13.81 22.06
C THR A 469 -87.33 12.34 21.94
N LYS A 470 -87.74 11.77 23.08
CA LYS A 470 -88.42 10.49 23.36
C LYS A 470 -89.45 9.95 22.34
N GLU A 471 -89.55 8.61 22.26
CA GLU A 471 -90.75 7.73 22.41
C GLU A 471 -90.35 6.31 21.90
N GLU A 472 -90.35 5.27 22.73
CA GLU A 472 -91.42 4.31 23.06
C GLU A 472 -91.86 3.34 21.94
N GLY A 473 -91.91 2.05 22.30
CA GLY A 473 -92.63 0.98 21.61
C GLY A 473 -91.75 0.03 20.78
N ASP A 474 -91.90 -1.29 20.75
CA ASP A 474 -92.54 -2.32 21.57
C ASP A 474 -92.13 -3.67 20.90
N ALA A 475 -92.12 -4.73 21.71
CA ALA A 475 -92.11 -6.17 21.48
C ALA A 475 -91.87 -6.82 20.09
N THR A 476 -91.06 -7.89 20.10
CA THR A 476 -91.39 -9.33 19.78
C THR A 476 -90.06 -10.08 19.52
N VAL A 477 -89.52 -10.92 20.40
CA VAL A 477 -89.84 -12.34 20.72
C VAL A 477 -90.06 -13.24 19.50
N ASP A 478 -89.05 -14.05 19.16
CA ASP A 478 -89.11 -15.53 19.03
C ASP A 478 -87.67 -16.05 18.72
N LYS A 479 -87.10 -16.94 19.55
CA LYS A 479 -86.99 -18.42 19.40
C LYS A 479 -86.19 -18.84 18.14
N GLU A 480 -85.34 -19.86 18.12
CA GLU A 480 -84.87 -20.93 19.01
C GLU A 480 -83.69 -21.58 18.25
N GLU A 481 -82.76 -22.18 19.01
CA GLU A 481 -81.99 -23.40 18.68
C GLU A 481 -81.31 -23.58 17.31
N LYS A 482 -79.97 -23.55 17.27
CA LYS A 482 -79.10 -24.72 17.47
C LYS A 482 -77.62 -24.36 17.43
#